data_AF-A0A671STT2-F1
#
_entry.id   AF-A0A671STT2-F1
#
_cell.length_a   1.000
_cell.length_b   1.000
_cell.length_c   1.000
_cell.angle_alpha   90.00
_cell.angle_beta   90.00
_cell.angle_gamma   90.00
#
_symmetry.space_group_name_H-M   'P 1'
#
loop_
_entity.id
_entity.type
_entity.pdbx_description
1 polymer ?
#
loop_
_entity_poly.entity_id
_entity_poly.type
_entity_poly.pdbx_seq_one_letter_code
_entity_poly.pdbx_strand_id
1 'polypeptide(L)'
;MNGQLDLSGKLIIKAQLGDDIRRIPIHNEDITYDELLLMMQRVFRGQLQSSDEVTIKYKDEDDDHITIFDSSDLSFAIQCSRILKLTLFVNGQPRPLESSQVKHLRRELIHLRNKVNSLLDSLEPPSESVPESTNPETGT
;
A
#
# COMPACT_ATOMS: atom_id res chain seq x y z
N MET A 1 -33.36 -14.30 -7.80
CA MET A 1 -32.53 -15.25 -8.58
C MET A 1 -31.17 -15.30 -7.91
N ASN A 2 -30.98 -16.25 -7.00
CA ASN A 2 -29.70 -16.42 -6.31
C ASN A 2 -28.73 -17.06 -7.31
N GLY A 3 -27.78 -16.27 -7.81
CA GLY A 3 -26.68 -16.75 -8.64
C GLY A 3 -25.81 -17.68 -7.81
N GLN A 4 -26.19 -18.95 -7.77
CA GLN A 4 -25.35 -20.03 -7.28
C GLN A 4 -24.10 -20.01 -8.15
N LEU A 5 -23.02 -19.44 -7.61
CA LEU A 5 -21.70 -19.46 -8.23
C LEU A 5 -21.36 -20.93 -8.42
N ASP A 6 -21.46 -21.41 -9.65
CA ASP A 6 -20.97 -22.73 -10.02
C ASP A 6 -19.45 -22.70 -9.93
N LEU A 7 -18.94 -23.08 -8.76
CA LEU A 7 -17.52 -23.15 -8.44
C LEU A 7 -16.86 -24.42 -8.99
N SER A 8 -17.50 -25.14 -9.92
CA SER A 8 -17.01 -26.32 -10.67
C SER A 8 -15.48 -26.45 -10.70
N GLY A 9 -14.89 -27.00 -9.63
CA GLY A 9 -13.43 -27.15 -9.46
C GLY A 9 -12.59 -25.90 -9.78
N LYS A 10 -13.06 -24.68 -9.52
CA LYS A 10 -12.30 -23.45 -9.80
C LYS A 10 -11.91 -22.76 -8.51
N LEU A 11 -10.61 -22.72 -8.24
CA LEU A 11 -10.03 -21.93 -7.17
C LEU A 11 -10.22 -20.43 -7.49
N ILE A 12 -10.71 -19.67 -6.53
CA ILE A 12 -10.82 -18.21 -6.62
C ILE A 12 -9.95 -17.59 -5.55
N ILE A 13 -9.05 -16.70 -5.98
CA ILE A 13 -8.22 -15.92 -5.07
C ILE A 13 -8.79 -14.50 -4.98
N LYS A 14 -9.05 -14.04 -3.75
CA LYS A 14 -9.31 -12.63 -3.43
C LYS A 14 -8.06 -12.09 -2.75
N ALA A 15 -7.16 -11.49 -3.50
CA ALA A 15 -5.91 -10.94 -2.99
C ALA A 15 -6.08 -9.47 -2.61
N GLN A 16 -5.53 -9.09 -1.46
CA GLN A 16 -5.57 -7.74 -0.92
C GLN A 16 -4.15 -7.22 -0.68
N LEU A 17 -3.86 -6.03 -1.20
CA LEU A 17 -2.67 -5.24 -0.86
C LEU A 17 -3.13 -3.82 -0.50
N GLY A 18 -3.11 -3.48 0.79
CA GLY A 18 -3.69 -2.21 1.24
C GLY A 18 -5.19 -2.13 0.95
N ASP A 19 -5.63 -1.05 0.30
CA ASP A 19 -7.02 -0.81 -0.11
C ASP A 19 -7.38 -1.46 -1.48
N ASP A 20 -6.41 -1.99 -2.21
CA ASP A 20 -6.63 -2.68 -3.49
C ASP A 20 -6.96 -4.16 -3.25
N ILE A 21 -8.16 -4.58 -3.69
CA ILE A 21 -8.64 -5.96 -3.61
C ILE A 21 -8.92 -6.47 -5.03
N ARG A 22 -8.29 -7.59 -5.39
CA ARG A 22 -8.39 -8.21 -6.70
C ARG A 22 -8.91 -9.62 -6.60
N ARG A 23 -9.91 -9.94 -7.43
CA ARG A 23 -10.53 -11.27 -7.49
C ARG A 23 -10.10 -11.97 -8.78
N ILE A 24 -9.39 -13.09 -8.65
CA ILE A 24 -8.69 -13.78 -9.73
C ILE A 24 -9.15 -15.24 -9.75
N PRO A 25 -9.74 -15.74 -10.85
CA PRO A 25 -9.98 -17.17 -11.02
C PRO A 25 -8.68 -17.88 -11.39
N ILE A 26 -8.39 -18.99 -10.72
CA ILE A 26 -7.24 -19.86 -10.97
C ILE A 26 -7.75 -21.16 -11.58
N HIS A 27 -7.19 -21.52 -12.72
CA HIS A 27 -7.58 -22.74 -13.46
C HIS A 27 -6.71 -23.94 -13.11
N ASN A 28 -5.46 -23.70 -12.68
CA ASN A 28 -4.54 -24.76 -12.26
C ASN A 28 -4.66 -24.96 -10.75
N GLU A 29 -5.26 -26.08 -10.32
CA GLU A 29 -5.36 -26.41 -8.89
C GLU A 29 -4.00 -26.80 -8.28
N ASP A 30 -3.03 -27.21 -9.09
CA ASP A 30 -1.68 -27.60 -8.68
C ASP A 30 -0.71 -26.41 -8.64
N ILE A 31 -1.22 -25.20 -8.39
CA ILE A 31 -0.39 -23.99 -8.28
C ILE A 31 0.57 -24.10 -7.10
N THR A 32 1.84 -23.85 -7.36
CA THR A 32 2.89 -23.82 -6.33
C THR A 32 2.95 -22.47 -5.61
N TYR A 33 3.59 -22.43 -4.44
CA TYR A 33 3.79 -21.18 -3.71
C TYR A 33 4.58 -20.15 -4.52
N ASP A 34 5.64 -20.57 -5.21
CA ASP A 34 6.47 -19.67 -6.03
C ASP A 34 5.68 -19.06 -7.21
N GLU A 35 4.83 -19.87 -7.86
CA GLU A 35 3.93 -19.39 -8.91
C GLU A 35 2.91 -18.39 -8.36
N LEU A 36 2.32 -18.68 -7.19
CA LEU A 36 1.40 -17.77 -6.53
C LEU A 36 2.08 -16.45 -6.18
N LEU A 37 3.30 -16.50 -5.63
CA LEU A 37 4.10 -15.32 -5.29
C LEU A 37 4.39 -14.46 -6.53
N LEU A 38 4.82 -15.09 -7.62
CA LEU A 38 5.06 -14.43 -8.90
C LEU A 38 3.76 -13.83 -9.47
N MET A 39 2.64 -14.54 -9.34
CA MET A 39 1.33 -14.02 -9.74
C MET A 39 0.97 -12.77 -8.93
N MET A 40 1.15 -12.78 -7.60
CA MET A 40 0.84 -11.63 -6.76
C MET A 40 1.72 -10.41 -7.10
N GLN A 41 3.00 -10.61 -7.35
CA GLN A 41 3.91 -9.56 -7.81
C GLN A 41 3.45 -8.93 -9.13
N ARG A 42 2.95 -9.74 -10.07
CA ARG A 42 2.43 -9.26 -11.36
C ARG A 42 1.08 -8.57 -11.22
N VAL A 43 0.19 -9.13 -10.41
CA VAL A 43 -1.14 -8.60 -10.14
C VAL A 43 -1.02 -7.19 -9.56
N PHE A 44 -0.14 -6.97 -8.59
CA PHE A 44 0.07 -5.66 -7.96
C PHE A 44 1.29 -4.91 -8.54
N ARG A 45 1.62 -5.13 -9.81
CA ARG A 45 2.72 -4.43 -10.48
C ARG A 45 2.54 -2.92 -10.37
N GLY A 46 3.62 -2.22 -10.01
CA GLY A 46 3.62 -0.77 -9.77
C GLY A 46 3.31 -0.38 -8.32
N GLN A 47 2.81 -1.30 -7.49
CA GLN A 47 2.67 -1.12 -6.04
C GLN A 47 3.78 -1.84 -5.25
N LEU A 48 4.32 -2.92 -5.82
CA LEU A 48 5.44 -3.68 -5.30
C LEU A 48 6.74 -3.33 -6.05
N GLN A 49 7.83 -3.12 -5.32
CA GLN A 49 9.17 -3.00 -5.88
C GLN A 49 9.86 -4.36 -5.97
N SER A 50 10.87 -4.49 -6.82
CA SER A 50 11.62 -5.74 -6.97
C SER A 50 12.42 -6.13 -5.71
N SER A 51 12.70 -5.17 -4.83
CA SER A 51 13.40 -5.36 -3.56
C SER A 51 12.46 -5.66 -2.39
N ASP A 52 11.14 -5.61 -2.60
CA ASP A 52 10.17 -5.83 -1.54
C ASP A 52 10.11 -7.32 -1.18
N GLU A 53 10.26 -7.63 0.10
CA GLU A 53 9.96 -8.95 0.65
C GLU A 53 8.45 -9.08 0.81
N VAL A 54 7.85 -10.07 0.15
CA VAL A 54 6.39 -10.27 0.14
C VAL A 54 6.05 -11.52 0.93
N THR A 55 5.24 -11.35 1.97
CA THR A 55 4.67 -12.46 2.75
C THR A 55 3.18 -12.58 2.44
N ILE A 56 2.72 -13.80 2.15
CA ILE A 56 1.33 -14.09 1.84
C ILE A 56 0.67 -14.73 3.06
N LYS A 57 -0.47 -14.20 3.47
CA LYS A 57 -1.32 -14.82 4.50
C LYS A 57 -2.72 -15.04 3.95
N TYR A 58 -3.39 -16.12 4.34
CA TYR A 58 -4.82 -16.28 4.08
C TYR A 58 -5.63 -16.01 5.35
N LYS A 59 -6.88 -15.57 5.19
CA LYS A 59 -7.86 -15.54 6.27
C LYS A 59 -8.57 -16.88 6.36
N ASP A 60 -8.52 -17.51 7.52
CA ASP A 60 -9.27 -18.75 7.80
C ASP A 60 -10.72 -18.46 8.25
N GLU A 61 -11.39 -19.49 8.78
CA GLU A 61 -12.78 -19.42 9.23
C GLU A 61 -12.95 -18.59 10.52
N ASP A 62 -11.88 -18.39 11.29
CA ASP A 62 -11.85 -17.60 12.52
C ASP A 62 -11.37 -16.15 12.27
N ASP A 63 -11.23 -15.77 11.00
CA ASP A 63 -10.75 -14.46 10.54
C ASP A 63 -9.26 -14.18 10.89
N ASP A 64 -8.49 -15.22 11.22
CA ASP A 64 -7.07 -15.14 11.53
C ASP A 64 -6.21 -15.15 10.27
N HIS A 65 -5.13 -14.36 10.28
CA HIS A 65 -4.17 -14.31 9.18
C HIS A 65 -3.11 -15.40 9.32
N ILE A 66 -3.35 -16.53 8.68
CA ILE A 66 -2.45 -17.67 8.66
C ILE A 66 -1.43 -17.51 7.54
N THR A 67 -0.15 -17.62 7.87
CA THR A 67 0.94 -17.49 6.90
C THR A 67 0.99 -18.71 5.98
N ILE A 68 1.16 -18.48 4.68
CA ILE A 68 1.53 -19.51 3.70
C ILE A 68 3.03 -19.39 3.50
N PHE A 69 3.81 -20.35 4.02
CA PHE A 69 5.27 -20.33 3.92
C PHE A 69 5.77 -21.13 2.72
N ASP A 70 5.08 -22.22 2.37
CA ASP A 70 5.45 -23.10 1.27
C ASP A 70 4.24 -23.63 0.47
N SER A 71 4.51 -24.52 -0.50
CA SER A 71 3.48 -25.16 -1.32
C SER A 71 2.60 -26.14 -0.54
N SER A 72 3.07 -26.68 0.59
CA SER A 72 2.30 -27.57 1.46
C SER A 72 1.21 -26.79 2.18
N ASP A 73 1.57 -25.63 2.75
CA ASP A 73 0.64 -24.71 3.38
C ASP A 73 -0.42 -24.21 2.39
N LEU A 74 0.01 -23.88 1.16
CA LEU A 74 -0.90 -23.44 0.10
C LEU A 74 -1.90 -24.55 -0.26
N SER A 75 -1.42 -25.78 -0.43
CA SER A 75 -2.27 -26.92 -0.72
C SER A 75 -3.30 -27.17 0.38
N PHE A 76 -2.89 -27.04 1.65
CA PHE A 76 -3.78 -27.17 2.79
C PHE A 76 -4.84 -26.06 2.80
N ALA A 77 -4.45 -24.80 2.58
CA ALA A 77 -5.39 -23.69 2.50
C ALA A 77 -6.44 -23.90 1.39
N ILE A 78 -6.03 -24.34 0.20
CA ILE A 78 -6.93 -24.64 -0.93
C ILE A 78 -7.93 -25.75 -0.58
N GLN A 79 -7.50 -26.76 0.19
CA GLN A 79 -8.37 -27.84 0.67
C GLN A 79 -9.41 -27.35 1.68
N CYS A 80 -9.04 -26.41 2.55
CA CYS A 80 -9.98 -25.78 3.48
C CYS A 80 -11.04 -24.94 2.75
N SER A 81 -10.65 -24.20 1.71
CA SER A 81 -11.58 -23.35 0.97
C SER A 81 -11.18 -23.13 -0.48
N ARG A 82 -12.16 -23.24 -1.38
CA ARG A 82 -12.01 -22.89 -2.81
C ARG A 82 -12.01 -21.38 -3.06
N ILE A 83 -12.31 -20.56 -2.05
CA ILE A 83 -12.20 -19.10 -2.12
C ILE A 83 -11.18 -18.63 -1.09
N LEU A 84 -9.93 -18.48 -1.52
CA LEU A 84 -8.86 -17.98 -0.66
C LEU A 84 -8.87 -16.47 -0.60
N LYS A 85 -9.03 -15.93 0.61
CA LYS A 85 -8.86 -14.50 0.91
C LYS A 85 -7.42 -14.27 1.33
N LEU A 86 -6.58 -13.78 0.42
CA LEU A 86 -5.18 -13.53 0.67
C LEU A 86 -4.93 -12.07 1.04
N THR A 87 -4.07 -11.83 2.02
CA THR A 87 -3.54 -10.53 2.41
C THR A 87 -2.03 -10.53 2.20
N LEU A 88 -1.53 -9.56 1.45
CA LEU A 88 -0.11 -9.39 1.17
C LEU A 88 0.52 -8.41 2.14
N PHE A 89 1.57 -8.88 2.81
CA PHE A 89 2.41 -8.10 3.72
C PHE A 89 3.72 -7.80 3.00
N VAL A 90 4.25 -6.59 3.19
CA VAL A 90 5.46 -6.14 2.50
C VAL A 90 6.49 -5.72 3.55
N ASN A 91 7.68 -6.31 3.49
CA ASN A 91 8.78 -6.09 4.43
C ASN A 91 8.36 -6.30 5.89
N GLY A 92 7.60 -7.37 6.16
CA GLY A 92 7.14 -7.74 7.50
C GLY A 92 6.08 -6.83 8.12
N GLN A 93 5.65 -5.78 7.43
CA GLN A 93 4.61 -4.87 7.90
C GLN A 93 3.34 -5.05 7.05
N PRO A 94 2.14 -5.09 7.66
CA PRO A 94 0.93 -4.86 6.89
C PRO A 94 1.10 -3.49 6.26
N ARG A 95 1.11 -3.41 4.93
CA ARG A 95 1.06 -2.10 4.26
C ARG A 95 -0.19 -1.44 4.82
N PRO A 96 -0.08 -0.28 5.51
CA PRO A 96 -1.24 0.31 6.16
C PRO A 96 -2.36 0.41 5.13
N LEU A 97 -3.57 0.03 5.51
CA LEU A 97 -4.75 0.45 4.77
C LEU A 97 -4.71 1.98 4.82
N GLU A 98 -4.08 2.62 3.85
CA GLU A 98 -4.16 4.07 3.69
C GLU A 98 -5.58 4.32 3.22
N SER A 99 -6.49 4.33 4.19
CA SER A 99 -7.89 4.60 3.95
C SER A 99 -7.99 5.93 3.24
N SER A 100 -9.00 6.09 2.38
CA SER A 100 -9.29 7.37 1.73
C SER A 100 -9.31 8.53 2.75
N GLN A 101 -9.67 8.23 4.00
CA GLN A 101 -9.66 9.15 5.14
C GLN A 101 -8.24 9.54 5.57
N VAL A 102 -7.29 8.60 5.68
CA VAL A 102 -5.88 8.91 6.00
C VAL A 102 -5.24 9.73 4.88
N LYS A 103 -5.50 9.38 3.61
CA LYS A 103 -5.06 10.15 2.43
C LYS A 103 -5.61 11.58 2.46
N HIS A 104 -6.89 11.73 2.81
CA HIS A 104 -7.54 13.03 2.94
C HIS A 104 -6.96 13.84 4.11
N LEU A 105 -6.84 13.23 5.29
CA LEU A 105 -6.29 13.88 6.49
C LEU A 105 -4.85 14.35 6.28
N ARG A 106 -4.02 13.53 5.63
CA ARG A 106 -2.65 13.92 5.26
C ARG A 106 -2.63 15.15 4.35
N ARG A 107 -3.54 15.24 3.38
CA ARG A 107 -3.67 16.40 2.49
C ARG A 107 -4.08 17.65 3.26
N GLU A 108 -5.07 17.53 4.14
CA GLU A 108 -5.53 18.62 5.00
C GLU A 108 -4.40 19.13 5.93
N LEU A 109 -3.63 18.23 6.54
CA LEU A 109 -2.49 18.58 7.39
C LEU A 109 -1.39 19.32 6.61
N ILE A 110 -1.09 18.91 5.37
CA ILE A 110 -0.15 19.63 4.51
C ILE A 110 -0.69 21.03 4.18
N HIS A 111 -1.98 21.13 3.87
CA HIS A 111 -2.61 22.41 3.55
C HIS A 111 -2.55 23.38 4.75
N LEU A 112 -2.88 22.88 5.95
CA LEU A 112 -2.78 23.64 7.19
C LEU A 112 -1.36 24.11 7.47
N ARG A 113 -0.36 23.22 7.36
CA ARG A 113 1.06 23.56 7.50
C ARG A 113 1.45 24.70 6.56
N ASN A 114 1.09 24.59 5.27
CA ASN A 114 1.43 25.61 4.28
C ASN A 114 0.76 26.95 4.61
N LYS A 115 -0.48 26.92 5.11
CA LYS A 115 -1.19 28.11 5.57
C LYS A 115 -0.49 28.78 6.75
N VAL A 116 -0.08 27.98 7.74
CA VAL A 116 0.67 28.46 8.92
C VAL A 116 1.98 29.11 8.49
N ASN A 117 2.75 28.44 7.63
CA ASN A 117 4.01 29.00 7.11
C ASN A 117 3.77 30.31 6.38
N SER A 118 2.80 30.39 5.48
CA SER A 118 2.48 31.64 4.77
C SER A 118 2.07 32.78 5.69
N LEU A 119 1.39 32.47 6.81
CA LEU A 119 1.04 33.49 7.81
C LEU A 119 2.28 33.94 8.58
N LEU A 120 3.18 33.03 8.95
CA LEU A 120 4.46 33.37 9.58
C LEU A 120 5.30 34.27 8.67
N ASP A 121 5.41 33.90 7.38
CA ASP A 121 6.14 34.70 6.38
C ASP A 121 5.52 36.11 6.23
N SER A 122 4.19 36.23 6.34
CA SER A 122 3.51 37.53 6.26
C SER A 122 3.69 38.42 7.48
N LEU A 123 4.11 37.84 8.61
CA LEU A 123 4.38 38.54 9.86
C LEU A 123 5.87 38.92 10.00
N GLU A 124 6.74 38.45 9.09
CA GLU A 124 8.12 38.92 9.07
C GLU A 124 8.14 40.41 8.68
N PRO A 125 8.80 41.27 9.48
CA PRO A 125 8.97 42.66 9.11
C PRO A 125 9.76 42.74 7.79
N PRO A 126 9.51 43.76 6.94
CA PRO A 126 10.32 43.96 5.75
C PRO A 126 11.78 44.03 6.16
N SER A 127 12.61 43.12 5.64
CA SER A 127 14.05 43.19 5.85
C SER A 127 14.51 44.58 5.42
N GLU A 128 15.04 45.36 6.37
CA GLU A 128 15.67 46.66 6.07
C GLU A 128 16.69 46.43 4.97
N SER A 129 16.41 46.99 3.79
CA SER A 129 17.41 47.10 2.74
C SER A 129 18.45 48.08 3.27
N VAL A 130 19.57 47.53 3.74
CA VAL A 130 20.73 48.33 4.17
C VAL A 130 21.12 49.22 2.98
N PRO A 131 21.02 50.56 3.11
CA PRO A 131 21.45 51.44 2.03
C PRO A 131 22.97 51.40 1.96
N GLU A 132 23.46 51.13 0.76
CA GLU A 132 24.86 51.09 0.38
C GLU A 132 25.55 52.41 0.79
N SER A 133 26.51 52.31 1.71
CA SER A 133 27.24 53.44 2.28
C SER A 133 28.00 54.22 1.20
N THR A 134 27.47 55.35 0.75
CA THR A 134 28.24 56.34 -0.01
C THR A 134 29.20 57.07 0.93
N ASN A 135 30.49 56.72 0.86
CA ASN A 135 31.60 57.52 1.40
C ASN A 135 31.78 58.80 0.56
N PRO A 136 31.94 59.98 1.17
CA PRO A 136 32.73 61.05 0.59
C PRO A 136 34.13 61.07 1.23
N GLU A 137 35.15 60.90 0.38
CA GLU A 137 36.56 61.11 0.70
C GLU A 137 36.79 62.54 1.21
N THR A 138 37.40 62.66 2.39
CA THR A 138 38.01 63.91 2.86
C THR A 138 39.34 64.11 2.13
N GLY A 139 39.38 65.06 1.19
CA GLY A 139 40.58 65.55 0.54
C GLY A 139 41.09 66.84 1.20
N THR A 140 42.38 66.80 1.56
CA THR A 140 43.29 67.84 2.09
C THR A 140 43.14 69.26 1.59
#